data_AF-A0A1V0GSF2-F1
#
_entry.id   AF-A0A1V0GSF2-F1
#
_cell.length_a   1.000
_cell.length_b   1.000
_cell.length_c   1.000
_cell.angle_alpha   90.00
_cell.angle_beta   90.00
_cell.angle_gamma   90.00
#
_symmetry.space_group_name_H-M   'P 1'
#
loop_
_entity.id
_entity.type
_entity.pdbx_description
1 polymer ?
#
loop_
_entity_poly.entity_id
_entity_poly.type
_entity_poly.pdbx_seq_one_letter_code
_entity_poly.pdbx_strand_id
1 'polypeptide(L)'
;MNRRNVIALPLALAATHAVALGAAPDPALDLVACWHQVQVLTAQLEAAERDDDPAAWDAEMAALIELQDQIAMAPATSALAWAVKIVSADDGGVIENTGGLGQMLVAQARELMEALA
;
A
#
# COMPACT_ATOMS: atom_id res chain seq x y z
N MET A 1 -12.85 -18.81 0.80
CA MET A 1 -12.84 -18.27 2.18
C MET A 1 -12.17 -16.90 2.11
N ASN A 2 -12.96 -15.83 2.08
CA ASN A 2 -12.51 -14.46 1.78
C ASN A 2 -11.89 -13.82 3.04
N ARG A 3 -10.57 -13.62 3.08
CA ARG A 3 -9.83 -13.11 4.25
C ARG A 3 -9.66 -11.57 4.27
N ARG A 4 -10.22 -10.84 3.30
CA ARG A 4 -10.06 -9.38 3.12
C ARG A 4 -10.99 -8.49 3.98
N ASN A 5 -11.42 -8.95 5.16
CA ASN A 5 -12.39 -8.21 5.98
C ASN A 5 -11.91 -8.00 7.42
N VAL A 6 -10.79 -7.29 7.63
CA VAL A 6 -10.52 -6.62 8.91
C VAL A 6 -9.68 -5.36 8.67
N ILE A 7 -10.28 -4.28 8.16
CA ILE A 7 -9.76 -2.93 8.42
C ILE A 7 -10.50 -2.43 9.65
N ALA A 8 -9.97 -2.74 10.83
CA ALA A 8 -10.41 -2.11 12.06
C ALA A 8 -9.81 -0.69 12.08
N LEU A 9 -10.64 0.34 11.86
CA LEU A 9 -10.27 1.74 12.07
C LEU A 9 -9.95 1.96 13.57
N PRO A 10 -8.72 2.36 13.95
CA PRO A 10 -8.47 2.96 15.24
C PRO A 10 -8.52 4.48 15.07
N LEU A 11 -9.65 5.07 15.44
CA LEU A 11 -9.72 6.47 15.84
C LEU A 11 -8.95 6.61 17.17
N ALA A 12 -7.68 7.02 17.12
CA ALA A 12 -7.00 7.50 18.32
C ALA A 12 -5.83 8.44 17.97
N LEU A 13 -6.15 9.72 18.13
CA LEU A 13 -5.26 10.87 18.27
C LEU A 13 -4.33 10.67 19.49
N ALA A 14 -3.02 10.84 19.34
CA ALA A 14 -2.14 11.44 20.37
C ALA A 14 -0.69 11.54 19.87
N ALA A 15 -0.22 12.77 19.70
CA ALA A 15 1.20 13.08 19.60
C ALA A 15 1.94 12.67 20.88
N THR A 16 3.08 11.99 20.77
CA THR A 16 4.14 12.01 21.79
C THR A 16 5.51 11.90 21.12
N HIS A 17 6.40 12.81 21.50
CA HIS A 17 7.76 12.96 21.00
C HIS A 17 8.75 12.01 21.71
N ALA A 18 9.93 11.86 21.08
CA ALA A 18 11.21 11.29 21.53
C ALA A 18 11.34 9.76 21.36
N VAL A 19 12.41 9.22 20.75
CA VAL A 19 13.84 9.51 21.00
C VAL A 19 14.67 9.39 19.72
N ALA A 20 15.57 10.34 19.48
CA ALA A 20 16.66 10.22 18.52
C ALA A 20 17.81 9.42 19.15
N LEU A 21 18.01 8.17 18.73
CA LEU A 21 19.26 7.42 18.83
C LEU A 21 19.36 6.52 17.58
N GLY A 22 19.94 7.09 16.52
CA GLY A 22 19.84 6.58 15.16
C GLY A 22 18.47 6.94 14.59
N ALA A 23 18.43 7.70 13.49
CA ALA A 23 17.19 7.80 12.73
C ALA A 23 16.87 6.38 12.27
N ALA A 24 15.97 5.68 12.96
CA ALA A 24 15.36 4.48 12.41
C ALA A 24 14.80 4.90 11.03
N PRO A 25 15.04 4.13 9.95
CA PRO A 25 14.41 4.42 8.68
C PRO A 25 12.92 4.61 8.95
N ASP A 26 12.37 5.73 8.49
CA ASP A 26 10.96 6.01 8.70
C ASP A 26 10.20 4.83 8.06
N PRO A 27 9.51 3.99 8.85
CA PRO A 27 8.84 2.83 8.30
C PRO A 27 7.78 3.23 7.27
N ALA A 28 7.31 4.49 7.29
CA ALA A 28 6.43 5.02 6.27
C ALA A 28 7.14 5.35 4.95
N LEU A 29 8.41 5.76 4.97
CA LEU A 29 9.21 5.96 3.74
C LEU A 29 9.53 4.63 3.07
N ASP A 30 9.84 3.60 3.84
CA ASP A 30 10.02 2.24 3.32
C ASP A 30 8.71 1.72 2.69
N LEU A 31 7.56 2.04 3.28
CA LEU A 31 6.26 1.68 2.70
C LEU A 31 5.95 2.40 1.39
N VAL A 32 6.34 3.67 1.25
CA VAL A 32 6.22 4.40 -0.02
C VAL A 32 7.10 3.75 -1.09
N ALA A 33 8.33 3.36 -0.75
CA ALA A 33 9.21 2.65 -1.66
C ALA A 33 8.62 1.29 -2.10
N CYS A 34 8.10 0.49 -1.17
CA CYS A 34 7.40 -0.75 -1.49
C CYS A 34 6.20 -0.49 -2.41
N TRP A 35 5.42 0.56 -2.14
CA TRP A 35 4.28 0.92 -2.97
C TRP A 35 4.69 1.30 -4.40
N HIS A 36 5.75 2.09 -4.59
CA HIS A 36 6.28 2.38 -5.92
C HIS A 36 6.72 1.11 -6.65
N GLN A 37 7.36 0.17 -5.96
CA GLN A 37 7.78 -1.08 -6.56
C GLN A 37 6.60 -1.97 -6.95
N VAL A 38 5.52 -1.97 -6.16
CA VAL A 38 4.23 -2.59 -6.54
C VAL A 38 3.71 -1.99 -7.85
N GLN A 39 3.69 -0.66 -7.98
CA GLN A 39 3.22 0.00 -9.22
C GLN A 39 4.06 -0.39 -10.45
N VAL A 40 5.39 -0.45 -10.29
CA VAL A 40 6.31 -0.86 -11.37
C VAL A 40 6.06 -2.31 -11.78
N LEU A 41 5.97 -3.24 -10.82
CA LEU A 41 5.73 -4.65 -11.11
C LEU A 41 4.35 -4.89 -11.73
N THR A 42 3.31 -4.21 -11.25
CA THR A 42 1.98 -4.28 -11.86
C THR A 42 2.04 -3.84 -13.33
N ALA A 43 2.67 -2.71 -13.63
CA ALA A 43 2.79 -2.24 -15.01
C ALA A 43 3.61 -3.18 -15.90
N GLN A 44 4.64 -3.82 -15.35
CA GLN A 44 5.43 -4.84 -16.06
C GLN A 44 4.58 -6.08 -16.37
N LEU A 45 3.86 -6.60 -15.38
CA LEU A 45 3.00 -7.77 -15.53
C LEU A 45 1.80 -7.51 -16.46
N GLU A 46 1.25 -6.30 -16.47
CA GLU A 46 0.20 -5.88 -17.40
C GLU A 46 0.70 -5.76 -18.85
N ALA A 47 1.98 -5.41 -19.04
CA ALA A 47 2.60 -5.31 -20.35
C ALA A 47 3.14 -6.66 -20.88
N ALA A 48 3.29 -7.66 -20.01
CA ALA A 48 3.83 -8.97 -20.35
C ALA A 48 2.71 -9.99 -20.64
N GLU A 49 2.86 -10.77 -21.71
CA GLU A 49 2.03 -11.95 -21.94
C GLU A 49 2.64 -13.15 -21.21
N ARG A 50 1.86 -13.79 -20.33
CA ARG A 50 2.34 -14.94 -19.54
C ARG A 50 2.85 -16.09 -20.40
N ASP A 51 2.28 -16.31 -21.58
CA ASP A 51 2.63 -17.43 -22.46
C ASP A 51 4.03 -17.27 -23.10
N ASP A 52 4.57 -16.05 -23.16
CA ASP A 52 5.90 -15.78 -23.73
C ASP A 52 7.05 -16.25 -22.81
N ASP A 53 6.91 -16.02 -21.51
CA ASP A 53 7.81 -16.55 -20.47
C ASP A 53 7.06 -16.80 -19.15
N PRO A 54 6.42 -17.98 -19.01
CA PRO A 54 5.62 -18.28 -17.84
C PRO A 54 6.42 -18.26 -16.53
N ALA A 55 7.70 -18.62 -16.58
CA ALA A 55 8.53 -18.72 -15.39
C ALA A 55 8.94 -17.35 -14.86
N ALA A 56 9.32 -16.43 -15.76
CA ALA A 56 9.62 -15.04 -15.39
C ALA A 56 8.35 -14.34 -14.88
N TRP A 57 7.23 -14.50 -15.58
CA TRP A 57 5.95 -13.91 -15.19
C TRP A 57 5.49 -14.40 -13.81
N ASP A 58 5.54 -15.71 -13.55
CA ASP A 58 5.15 -16.29 -12.26
C ASP A 58 6.07 -15.80 -11.12
N ALA A 59 7.37 -15.58 -11.40
CA ALA A 59 8.32 -15.03 -10.43
C ALA A 59 8.04 -13.55 -10.10
N GLU A 60 7.73 -12.73 -11.11
CA GLU A 60 7.35 -11.33 -10.92
C GLU A 60 6.01 -11.21 -10.16
N MET A 61 5.04 -12.08 -10.46
CA MET A 61 3.81 -12.16 -9.68
C MET A 61 4.08 -12.54 -8.22
N ALA A 62 4.96 -13.52 -7.95
CA ALA A 62 5.30 -13.89 -6.58
C ALA A 62 5.92 -12.70 -5.81
N ALA A 63 6.80 -11.94 -6.47
CA ALA A 63 7.40 -10.73 -5.89
C ALA A 63 6.35 -9.63 -5.63
N LEU A 64 5.40 -9.43 -6.55
CA LEU A 64 4.30 -8.50 -6.37
C LEU A 64 3.44 -8.87 -5.15
N ILE A 65 3.08 -10.15 -5.00
CA ILE A 65 2.32 -10.65 -3.85
C ILE A 65 3.07 -10.40 -2.55
N GLU A 66 4.37 -10.70 -2.51
CA GLU A 66 5.19 -10.50 -1.31
C GLU A 66 5.22 -9.03 -0.88
N LEU A 67 5.38 -8.10 -1.82
CA LEU A 67 5.37 -6.67 -1.53
C LEU A 67 4.01 -6.19 -1.04
N GLN A 68 2.92 -6.67 -1.64
CA GLN A 68 1.56 -6.36 -1.18
C GLN A 68 1.30 -6.89 0.24
N ASP A 69 1.78 -8.09 0.55
CA ASP A 69 1.69 -8.66 1.90
C ASP A 69 2.50 -7.84 2.91
N GLN A 70 3.70 -7.40 2.55
CA GLN A 70 4.52 -6.52 3.40
C GLN A 70 3.79 -5.21 3.73
N ILE A 71 3.20 -4.54 2.73
CA ILE A 71 2.40 -3.32 2.93
C ILE A 71 1.18 -3.60 3.81
N ALA A 72 0.47 -4.71 3.57
CA ALA A 72 -0.72 -5.08 4.33
C ALA A 72 -0.41 -5.35 5.81
N MET A 73 0.70 -6.05 6.10
CA MET A 73 1.13 -6.38 7.46
C MET A 73 1.78 -5.22 8.21
N ALA A 74 2.30 -4.21 7.50
CA ALA A 74 2.99 -3.11 8.13
C ALA A 74 2.07 -2.31 9.08
N PRO A 75 2.57 -1.87 10.24
CA PRO A 75 1.77 -1.12 11.18
C PRO A 75 1.46 0.28 10.64
N ALA A 76 0.20 0.71 10.73
CA ALA A 76 -0.24 2.02 10.26
C ALA A 76 -0.01 3.09 11.35
N THR A 77 1.27 3.37 11.65
CA THR A 77 1.70 4.25 12.76
C THR A 77 1.74 5.73 12.40
N SER A 78 1.60 6.07 11.12
CA SER A 78 1.61 7.46 10.63
C SER A 78 0.51 7.68 9.59
N ALA A 79 0.19 8.95 9.32
CA ALA A 79 -0.77 9.32 8.28
C ALA A 79 -0.31 8.85 6.89
N LEU A 80 1.00 8.93 6.61
CA LEU A 80 1.59 8.43 5.37
C LEU A 80 1.44 6.89 5.25
N ALA A 81 1.73 6.15 6.31
CA ALA A 81 1.51 4.69 6.32
C ALA A 81 0.02 4.33 6.10
N TRP A 82 -0.90 5.11 6.68
CA TRP A 82 -2.33 4.96 6.39
C TRP A 82 -2.67 5.22 4.93
N ALA A 83 -2.14 6.29 4.34
CA ALA A 83 -2.38 6.63 2.95
C ALA A 83 -1.87 5.54 1.99
N VAL A 84 -0.64 5.04 2.20
CA VAL A 84 -0.09 3.93 1.42
C VAL A 84 -1.01 2.70 1.48
N LYS A 85 -1.48 2.32 2.68
CA LYS A 85 -2.35 1.15 2.84
C LYS A 85 -3.72 1.34 2.19
N ILE A 86 -4.29 2.53 2.26
CA ILE A 86 -5.58 2.85 1.61
C ILE A 86 -5.43 2.77 0.09
N VAL A 87 -4.41 3.42 -0.48
CA VAL A 87 -4.17 3.40 -1.93
C VAL A 87 -3.79 2.01 -2.41
N SER A 88 -3.00 1.25 -1.64
CA SER A 88 -2.64 -0.13 -1.98
C SER A 88 -3.83 -1.10 -1.92
N ALA A 89 -4.88 -0.78 -1.15
CA ALA A 89 -6.12 -1.55 -1.10
C ALA A 89 -7.11 -1.14 -2.21
N ASP A 90 -6.87 -0.01 -2.88
CA ASP A 90 -7.67 0.48 -4.00
C ASP A 90 -7.24 -0.21 -5.31
N ASP A 91 -7.84 -1.36 -5.58
CA ASP A 91 -7.61 -2.16 -6.80
C ASP A 91 -8.32 -1.52 -8.00
N GLY A 92 -7.79 -0.40 -8.50
CA GLY A 92 -8.30 0.28 -9.70
C GLY A 92 -9.68 0.92 -9.52
N GLY A 93 -10.04 1.37 -8.31
CA GLY A 93 -11.36 1.93 -7.99
C GLY A 93 -12.41 0.89 -7.60
N VAL A 94 -12.02 -0.39 -7.52
CA VAL A 94 -12.88 -1.52 -7.15
C VAL A 94 -12.65 -1.89 -5.68
N ILE A 95 -12.61 -0.91 -4.78
CA ILE A 95 -13.02 -1.23 -3.41
C ILE A 95 -14.52 -1.47 -3.48
N GLU A 96 -14.91 -2.73 -3.71
CA GLU A 96 -16.25 -3.28 -3.97
C GLU A 96 -17.33 -2.90 -2.92
N ASN A 97 -17.01 -2.07 -1.94
CA ASN A 97 -17.89 -1.74 -0.82
C ASN A 97 -17.76 -0.31 -0.29
N THR A 98 -17.10 0.61 -1.00
CA THR A 98 -17.00 1.99 -0.53
C THR A 98 -18.12 2.83 -1.10
N GLY A 99 -19.16 3.06 -0.29
CA GLY A 99 -19.99 4.26 -0.44
C GLY A 99 -19.13 5.54 -0.43
N GLY A 100 -19.73 6.71 -0.62
CA GLY A 100 -18.99 7.98 -0.80
C GLY A 100 -17.84 8.25 0.19
N LEU A 101 -17.91 7.75 1.42
CA LEU A 101 -16.84 7.84 2.42
C LEU A 101 -15.52 7.18 1.97
N GLY A 102 -15.54 6.00 1.36
CA GLY A 102 -14.29 5.34 0.99
C GLY A 102 -13.67 5.93 -0.27
N GLN A 103 -14.47 6.45 -1.19
CA GLN A 103 -13.95 7.28 -2.30
C GLN A 103 -13.25 8.53 -1.78
N MET A 104 -13.82 9.19 -0.76
CA MET A 104 -13.18 10.33 -0.10
C MET A 104 -11.87 9.95 0.61
N LEU A 105 -11.82 8.80 1.28
CA LEU A 105 -10.60 8.31 1.94
C LEU A 105 -9.50 8.01 0.92
N VAL A 106 -9.83 7.39 -0.22
CA VAL A 106 -8.88 7.15 -1.31
C VAL A 106 -8.38 8.47 -1.89
N ALA A 107 -9.26 9.43 -2.16
CA ALA A 107 -8.87 10.75 -2.67
C ALA A 107 -7.92 11.48 -1.70
N GLN A 108 -8.26 11.52 -0.42
CA GLN A 108 -7.42 12.14 0.61
C GLN A 108 -6.07 11.42 0.76
N ALA A 109 -6.05 10.10 0.66
CA ALA A 109 -4.81 9.33 0.70
C ALA A 109 -3.91 9.65 -0.49
N ARG A 110 -4.47 9.79 -1.71
CA ARG A 110 -3.73 10.19 -2.91
C ARG A 110 -3.15 11.61 -2.79
N GLU A 111 -3.95 12.58 -2.33
CA GLU A 111 -3.48 13.94 -2.07
C GLU A 111 -2.31 13.98 -1.09
N LEU A 112 -2.37 13.17 -0.02
CA LEU A 112 -1.29 13.08 0.97
C LEU A 112 0.00 12.49 0.35
N MET A 113 -0.14 11.47 -0.50
CA MET A 113 1.00 10.85 -1.20
C MET A 113 1.66 11.83 -2.19
N GLU A 114 0.87 12.62 -2.91
CA GLU A 114 1.37 13.64 -3.86
C GLU A 114 2.06 14.82 -3.17
N ALA A 115 1.59 15.23 -1.98
CA ALA A 115 2.17 16.34 -1.25
C ALA A 115 3.55 16.01 -0.62
N LEU A 116 3.93 14.73 -0.57
CA LEU A 116 5.15 14.23 0.07
C LEU A 116 6.18 13.67 -0.94
N ALA A 117 5.83 13.62 -2.23
CA ALA A 117 6.70 13.24 -3.34
C ALA A 117 7.47 14.45 -3.91
#